data_AF-A0A9W6X9L3-F1
#
_entry.id   AF-A0A9W6X9L3-F1
#
_cell.length_a   1.000
_cell.length_b   1.000
_cell.length_c   1.000
_cell.angle_alpha   90.00
_cell.angle_beta   90.00
_cell.angle_gamma   90.00
#
_symmetry.space_group_name_H-M   'P 1'
#
loop_
_entity.id
_entity.type
_entity.pdbx_description
1 polymer ?
#
loop_
_entity_poly.entity_id
_entity_poly.type
_entity_poly.pdbx_seq_one_letter_code
_entity_poly.pdbx_strand_id
1 'polypeptide(L)'
;MTPQLKLIYFHLPVRAELSRLVLTYAKIPFDDVRLTFPEWGQLKPNTPLGEMPLLEVDGTTYCQKKDETKKAEKTTKFLQETLPRKFGVLTSMIQGDYFMGNKVTFADIQLFDMFENPLGKFIPGFSAAPYSKLEGIANRVKANPEIAAYMAKHSSVMAMEELRTLLRDAEEAQRQTQRAVADGAAQVARLKDPVLLLLDVLRQAEAPETRRETLQVLRRLFAACAAHFYDAQAFLETSTEATRTKRGNVVLKALLDALTTLSSRDVVDEEAVRTLVEMVQELCMQSMNATDVVALFDFLRLGQPPARGWVLQMQKALVEMDTLPRAIFTMRGSNAGLIVPSEQQLFSKRGYSCSFGVHLDESASSVALYSFRGQNGQGVSAMLDGKSLVVKMFAAQGAVQQVEVPFSEHIEKMEKEWVHLCVVHAKKMVFKDKLTVFVDGKSVFNGNLVYPDPLMMIGGHNSIGIEPLADGLKGKLWSPTLFGVALSEAEVQRLHWLTHWKNDLNSVAAENSGLTDKSKFCFCYDARSCDLKQRTCYDVSGNDCHGSLGPGTSAYVTQSFVNALDSVGGCACFLLLLLDQIPEMADFHPTHEFGMDDISDLLAFVGAGLRFI
;
A
#
# COMPACT_ATOMS: atom_id res chain seq x y z
N MET A 1 -4.64 -53.91 2.60
CA MET A 1 -4.34 -52.70 3.38
C MET A 1 -5.41 -51.69 3.06
N THR A 2 -6.01 -51.05 4.06
CA THR A 2 -6.90 -49.90 3.84
C THR A 2 -6.02 -48.76 3.34
N PRO A 3 -6.36 -48.07 2.24
CA PRO A 3 -5.55 -46.98 1.73
C PRO A 3 -5.43 -45.87 2.78
N GLN A 4 -4.25 -45.29 2.93
CA GLN A 4 -4.04 -44.15 3.82
C GLN A 4 -4.50 -42.88 3.11
N LEU A 5 -5.57 -42.27 3.64
CA LEU A 5 -6.18 -41.07 3.08
C LEU A 5 -5.82 -39.85 3.91
N LYS A 6 -5.43 -38.78 3.24
CA LYS A 6 -5.18 -37.48 3.86
C LYS A 6 -5.85 -36.38 3.05
N LEU A 7 -6.80 -35.68 3.66
CA LEU A 7 -7.55 -34.59 3.03
C LEU A 7 -6.99 -33.27 3.55
N ILE A 8 -6.48 -32.44 2.65
CA ILE A 8 -5.83 -31.18 2.99
C ILE A 8 -6.70 -30.03 2.48
N TYR A 9 -7.21 -29.21 3.41
CA TYR A 9 -8.01 -28.03 3.09
C TYR A 9 -8.03 -27.03 4.25
N PHE A 10 -8.67 -25.89 4.06
CA PHE A 10 -8.95 -24.95 5.15
C PHE A 10 -9.94 -25.52 6.16
N HIS A 11 -10.00 -24.90 7.34
CA HIS A 11 -11.03 -25.20 8.34
C HIS A 11 -12.46 -24.87 7.84
N LEU A 12 -12.57 -24.11 6.74
CA LEU A 12 -13.84 -23.69 6.16
C LEU A 12 -14.63 -24.85 5.51
N PRO A 13 -15.97 -24.88 5.66
CA PRO A 13 -16.84 -25.93 5.12
C PRO A 13 -17.27 -25.62 3.68
N VAL A 14 -16.30 -25.53 2.77
CA VAL A 14 -16.53 -25.10 1.37
C VAL A 14 -16.21 -26.26 0.42
N ARG A 15 -15.14 -26.19 -0.37
CA ARG A 15 -14.85 -27.15 -1.44
C ARG A 15 -14.52 -28.56 -0.95
N ALA A 16 -14.01 -28.72 0.27
CA ALA A 16 -13.69 -30.02 0.85
C ALA A 16 -14.86 -30.67 1.61
N GLU A 17 -15.96 -29.93 1.83
CA GLU A 17 -16.96 -30.33 2.82
C GLU A 17 -17.70 -31.60 2.44
N LEU A 18 -18.09 -31.73 1.17
CA LEU A 18 -18.65 -32.97 0.63
C LEU A 18 -17.74 -34.17 0.88
N SER A 19 -16.43 -34.01 0.69
CA SER A 19 -15.46 -35.10 0.89
C SER A 19 -15.40 -35.52 2.36
N ARG A 20 -15.40 -34.54 3.28
CA ARG A 20 -15.46 -34.79 4.73
C ARG A 20 -16.75 -35.51 5.12
N LEU A 21 -17.90 -35.07 4.61
CA LEU A 21 -19.20 -35.67 4.89
C LEU A 21 -19.28 -37.13 4.40
N VAL A 22 -18.78 -37.40 3.19
CA VAL A 22 -18.79 -38.75 2.60
C VAL A 22 -17.87 -39.70 3.36
N LEU A 23 -16.63 -39.29 3.65
CA LEU A 23 -15.67 -40.12 4.40
C LEU A 23 -16.16 -40.40 5.83
N THR A 24 -16.73 -39.39 6.48
CA THR A 24 -17.34 -39.51 7.81
C THR A 24 -18.51 -40.47 7.80
N TYR A 25 -19.46 -40.30 6.88
CA TYR A 25 -20.62 -41.19 6.76
C TYR A 25 -20.22 -42.64 6.46
N ALA A 26 -19.24 -42.83 5.58
CA ALA A 26 -18.71 -44.15 5.21
C ALA A 26 -17.84 -44.79 6.29
N LYS A 27 -17.53 -44.07 7.39
CA LYS A 27 -16.62 -44.49 8.46
C LYS A 27 -15.24 -44.87 7.94
N ILE A 28 -14.80 -44.22 6.87
CA ILE A 28 -13.46 -44.40 6.32
C ILE A 28 -12.53 -43.49 7.10
N PRO A 29 -11.51 -44.03 7.80
CA PRO A 29 -10.55 -43.21 8.50
C PRO A 29 -9.73 -42.38 7.49
N PHE A 30 -9.55 -41.10 7.79
CA PHE A 30 -8.73 -40.20 7.00
C PHE A 30 -8.10 -39.14 7.91
N ASP A 31 -6.93 -38.65 7.53
CA ASP A 31 -6.27 -37.53 8.19
C ASP A 31 -6.84 -36.22 7.62
N ASP A 32 -7.71 -35.53 8.38
CA ASP A 32 -8.24 -34.20 8.04
C ASP A 32 -7.21 -33.13 8.41
N VAL A 33 -6.32 -32.81 7.46
CA VAL A 33 -5.28 -31.80 7.64
C VAL A 33 -5.86 -30.43 7.33
N ARG A 34 -6.21 -29.73 8.40
CA ARG A 34 -6.76 -28.38 8.35
C ARG A 34 -5.64 -27.36 8.41
N LEU A 35 -5.34 -26.76 7.27
CA LEU A 35 -4.30 -25.75 7.20
C LEU A 35 -4.84 -24.38 7.63
N THR A 36 -4.01 -23.66 8.37
CA THR A 36 -4.10 -22.21 8.45
C THR A 36 -3.69 -21.60 7.10
N PHE A 37 -4.13 -20.38 6.84
CA PHE A 37 -3.74 -19.69 5.60
C PHE A 37 -2.22 -19.41 5.48
N PRO A 38 -1.46 -19.13 6.57
CA PRO A 38 0.01 -19.07 6.51
C PRO A 38 0.66 -20.40 6.12
N GLU A 39 0.20 -21.52 6.68
CA GLU A 39 0.67 -22.86 6.30
C GLU A 39 0.33 -23.15 4.83
N TRP A 40 -0.85 -22.71 4.36
CA TRP A 40 -1.19 -22.78 2.94
C TRP A 40 -0.26 -21.93 2.08
N GLY A 41 0.04 -20.69 2.47
CA GLY A 41 0.97 -19.82 1.73
C GLY A 41 2.35 -20.47 1.53
N GLN A 42 2.83 -21.22 2.54
CA GLN A 42 4.07 -21.98 2.47
C GLN A 42 3.95 -23.26 1.63
N LEU A 43 2.80 -23.95 1.68
CA LEU A 43 2.57 -25.20 0.96
C LEU A 43 2.25 -24.98 -0.53
N LYS A 44 1.54 -23.89 -0.86
CA LYS A 44 0.99 -23.58 -2.20
C LYS A 44 2.00 -23.73 -3.35
N PRO A 45 3.25 -23.21 -3.27
CA PRO A 45 4.23 -23.36 -4.33
C PRO A 45 4.59 -24.82 -4.64
N ASN A 46 4.40 -25.72 -3.67
CA ASN A 46 4.75 -27.14 -3.75
C ASN A 46 3.56 -28.03 -4.12
N THR A 47 2.39 -27.45 -4.45
CA THR A 47 1.20 -28.22 -4.80
C THR A 47 1.07 -28.44 -6.31
N PRO A 48 0.53 -29.58 -6.77
CA PRO A 48 0.49 -29.92 -8.20
C PRO A 48 -0.18 -28.88 -9.10
N LEU A 49 -1.24 -28.22 -8.62
CA LEU A 49 -2.00 -27.23 -9.38
C LEU A 49 -2.09 -25.85 -8.70
N GLY A 50 -1.36 -25.62 -7.61
CA GLY A 50 -1.46 -24.34 -6.86
C GLY A 50 -2.80 -24.13 -6.16
N GLU A 51 -3.62 -25.18 -6.05
CA GLU A 51 -5.02 -25.12 -5.60
C GLU A 51 -5.32 -26.20 -4.54
N MET A 52 -6.36 -25.95 -3.75
CA MET A 52 -6.94 -26.87 -2.76
C MET A 52 -8.45 -27.01 -3.02
N PRO A 53 -9.10 -28.12 -2.60
CA PRO A 53 -8.61 -29.21 -1.74
C PRO A 53 -7.63 -30.17 -2.43
N LEU A 54 -6.76 -30.77 -1.60
CA LEU A 54 -5.89 -31.87 -2.00
C LEU A 54 -6.36 -33.16 -1.31
N LEU A 55 -6.40 -34.26 -2.05
CA LEU A 55 -6.55 -35.59 -1.49
C LEU A 55 -5.28 -36.38 -1.76
N GLU A 56 -4.62 -36.87 -0.72
CA GLU A 56 -3.50 -37.78 -0.84
C GLU A 56 -3.97 -39.22 -0.55
N VAL A 57 -3.66 -40.13 -1.46
CA VAL A 57 -3.97 -41.56 -1.35
C VAL A 57 -2.67 -42.34 -1.48
N ASP A 58 -2.25 -43.00 -0.40
CA ASP A 58 -1.01 -43.80 -0.36
C ASP A 58 0.23 -43.04 -0.90
N GLY A 59 0.35 -41.75 -0.53
CA GLY A 59 1.45 -40.87 -0.94
C GLY A 59 1.27 -40.18 -2.30
N THR A 60 0.19 -40.45 -3.03
CA THR A 60 -0.12 -39.79 -4.32
C THR A 60 -1.12 -38.66 -4.11
N THR A 61 -0.74 -37.43 -4.49
CA THR A 61 -1.57 -36.22 -4.33
C THR A 61 -2.45 -35.95 -5.54
N TYR A 62 -3.75 -35.75 -5.31
CA TYR A 62 -4.77 -35.39 -6.29
C TYR A 62 -5.32 -33.99 -6.02
N CYS A 63 -5.50 -33.21 -7.08
CA CYS A 63 -6.08 -31.86 -7.06
C CYS A 63 -7.30 -31.79 -7.99
N GLN A 64 -8.29 -30.97 -7.65
CA GLN A 64 -9.38 -30.64 -8.57
C GLN A 64 -8.89 -29.63 -9.63
N LYS A 65 -9.29 -29.81 -10.89
CA LYS A 65 -9.03 -28.85 -11.99
C LYS A 65 -10.23 -27.90 -12.16
N LYS A 66 -9.97 -26.61 -12.31
CA LYS A 66 -10.97 -25.59 -12.68
C LYS A 66 -11.18 -25.52 -14.19
N ASP A 67 -12.43 -25.30 -14.60
CA ASP A 67 -12.79 -24.86 -15.95
C ASP A 67 -13.62 -23.58 -15.82
N GLU A 68 -13.01 -22.42 -16.09
CA GLU A 68 -13.55 -21.09 -15.75
C GLU A 68 -13.97 -20.26 -16.97
N THR A 69 -14.55 -20.89 -17.98
CA THR A 69 -15.16 -20.13 -19.08
C THR A 69 -16.70 -20.19 -19.05
N LYS A 70 -17.32 -18.99 -18.89
CA LYS A 70 -18.75 -18.66 -19.03
C LYS A 70 -19.67 -18.99 -17.84
N LYS A 71 -19.58 -18.20 -16.75
CA LYS A 71 -20.35 -18.41 -15.50
C LYS A 71 -21.63 -17.54 -15.37
N ALA A 72 -21.74 -16.41 -16.07
CA ALA A 72 -22.88 -15.49 -15.89
C ALA A 72 -24.15 -15.96 -16.63
N GLU A 73 -24.14 -16.13 -17.96
CA GLU A 73 -25.32 -16.54 -18.75
C GLU A 73 -25.87 -17.92 -18.39
N LYS A 74 -25.00 -18.85 -17.98
CA LYS A 74 -25.40 -20.21 -17.57
C LYS A 74 -26.19 -20.21 -16.26
N THR A 75 -26.00 -19.23 -15.37
CA THR A 75 -26.60 -19.23 -14.04
C THR A 75 -28.11 -18.92 -14.10
N THR A 76 -28.54 -17.97 -14.93
CA THR A 76 -29.97 -17.64 -15.13
C THR A 76 -30.74 -18.80 -15.76
N LYS A 77 -30.20 -19.39 -16.84
CA LYS A 77 -30.78 -20.59 -17.48
C LYS A 77 -30.78 -21.80 -16.55
N PHE A 78 -29.76 -21.92 -15.71
CA PHE A 78 -29.69 -22.98 -14.70
C PHE A 78 -30.83 -22.82 -13.68
N LEU A 79 -31.01 -21.63 -13.12
CA LEU A 79 -32.01 -21.37 -12.08
C LEU A 79 -33.46 -21.44 -12.55
N GLN A 80 -33.77 -20.86 -13.71
CA GLN A 80 -35.14 -20.71 -14.17
C GLN A 80 -35.66 -21.95 -14.91
N GLU A 81 -34.80 -22.66 -15.62
CA GLU A 81 -35.20 -23.78 -16.48
C GLU A 81 -34.65 -25.12 -15.98
N THR A 82 -33.34 -25.18 -15.74
CA THR A 82 -32.64 -26.45 -15.51
C THR A 82 -32.90 -26.98 -14.10
N LEU A 83 -32.88 -26.11 -13.09
CA LEU A 83 -33.00 -26.44 -11.68
C LEU A 83 -34.42 -26.96 -11.37
N PRO A 84 -35.53 -26.28 -11.73
CA PRO A 84 -36.87 -26.81 -11.46
C PRO A 84 -37.11 -28.14 -12.18
N ARG A 85 -36.62 -28.27 -13.42
CA ARG A 85 -36.71 -29.52 -14.19
C ARG A 85 -35.93 -30.65 -13.52
N LYS A 86 -34.66 -30.42 -13.17
CA LYS A 86 -33.82 -31.44 -12.54
C LYS A 86 -34.30 -31.79 -11.14
N PHE A 87 -34.74 -30.82 -10.34
CA PHE A 87 -35.26 -31.06 -8.99
C PHE A 87 -36.63 -31.74 -9.03
N GLY A 88 -37.45 -31.48 -10.05
CA GLY A 88 -38.66 -32.26 -10.32
C GLY A 88 -38.35 -33.72 -10.62
N VAL A 89 -37.31 -33.99 -11.44
CA VAL A 89 -36.83 -35.35 -11.71
C VAL A 89 -36.23 -36.00 -10.46
N LEU A 90 -35.42 -35.30 -9.68
CA LEU A 90 -34.90 -35.82 -8.41
C LEU A 90 -36.04 -36.16 -7.44
N THR A 91 -37.07 -35.31 -7.39
CA THR A 91 -38.26 -35.57 -6.55
C THR A 91 -39.00 -36.84 -6.99
N SER A 92 -39.05 -37.15 -8.29
CA SER A 92 -39.65 -38.42 -8.77
C SER A 92 -38.75 -39.64 -8.56
N MET A 93 -37.46 -39.44 -8.32
CA MET A 93 -36.51 -40.51 -8.00
C MET A 93 -36.57 -40.94 -6.53
N ILE A 94 -37.34 -40.28 -5.66
CA ILE A 94 -37.47 -40.66 -4.25
C ILE A 94 -38.22 -42.00 -4.13
N GLN A 95 -37.56 -43.03 -3.58
CA GLN A 95 -38.10 -44.40 -3.45
C GLN A 95 -38.36 -44.82 -1.99
N GLY A 96 -38.40 -43.88 -1.05
CA GLY A 96 -38.59 -44.11 0.38
C GLY A 96 -38.20 -42.87 1.19
N ASP A 97 -37.46 -43.06 2.27
CA ASP A 97 -36.89 -41.94 3.05
C ASP A 97 -35.77 -41.20 2.31
N TYR A 98 -35.16 -41.82 1.29
CA TYR A 98 -34.03 -41.32 0.49
C TYR A 98 -34.23 -41.59 -1.02
N PHE A 99 -33.30 -41.15 -1.88
CA PHE A 99 -33.37 -41.37 -3.33
C PHE A 99 -33.37 -42.85 -3.75
N MET A 100 -32.73 -43.75 -3.01
CA MET A 100 -32.66 -45.18 -3.35
C MET A 100 -33.26 -46.08 -2.26
N GLY A 101 -34.37 -45.64 -1.67
CA GLY A 101 -35.10 -46.39 -0.64
C GLY A 101 -34.80 -45.89 0.76
N ASN A 102 -34.52 -46.81 1.70
CA ASN A 102 -34.40 -46.50 3.13
C ASN A 102 -32.95 -46.33 3.63
N LYS A 103 -31.98 -46.25 2.72
CA LYS A 103 -30.55 -46.04 3.05
C LYS A 103 -30.04 -44.76 2.41
N VAL A 104 -29.27 -43.98 3.16
CA VAL A 104 -28.55 -42.81 2.64
C VAL A 104 -27.54 -43.29 1.59
N THR A 105 -27.52 -42.59 0.45
CA THR A 105 -26.55 -42.76 -0.62
C THR A 105 -25.73 -41.49 -0.80
N PHE A 106 -24.71 -41.57 -1.67
CA PHE A 106 -23.94 -40.39 -2.07
C PHE A 106 -24.84 -39.25 -2.61
N ALA A 107 -25.92 -39.57 -3.33
CA ALA A 107 -26.84 -38.57 -3.87
C ALA A 107 -27.55 -37.77 -2.77
N ASP A 108 -27.89 -38.41 -1.66
CA ASP A 108 -28.54 -37.77 -0.51
C ASP A 108 -27.56 -36.85 0.24
N ILE A 109 -26.29 -37.28 0.39
CA ILE A 109 -25.22 -36.48 1.00
C ILE A 109 -24.84 -35.29 0.11
N GLN A 110 -24.78 -35.49 -1.20
CA GLN A 110 -24.55 -34.41 -2.17
C GLN A 110 -25.69 -33.38 -2.16
N LEU A 111 -26.93 -33.82 -2.00
CA LEU A 111 -28.08 -32.93 -1.85
C LEU A 111 -28.03 -32.14 -0.54
N PHE A 112 -27.69 -32.81 0.56
CA PHE A 112 -27.49 -32.17 1.86
C PHE A 112 -26.37 -31.12 1.81
N ASP A 113 -25.20 -31.49 1.28
CA ASP A 113 -24.09 -30.57 1.05
C ASP A 113 -24.55 -29.41 0.17
N MET A 114 -25.24 -29.65 -0.96
CA MET A 114 -25.75 -28.56 -1.81
C MET A 114 -26.70 -27.59 -1.08
N PHE A 115 -27.45 -28.04 -0.07
CA PHE A 115 -28.40 -27.19 0.66
C PHE A 115 -27.75 -26.44 1.85
N GLU A 116 -26.78 -27.07 2.51
CA GLU A 116 -26.16 -26.53 3.72
C GLU A 116 -24.83 -25.83 3.44
N ASN A 117 -24.04 -26.35 2.49
CA ASN A 117 -22.75 -25.82 2.07
C ASN A 117 -22.94 -24.40 1.55
N PRO A 118 -22.11 -23.45 2.01
CA PRO A 118 -22.20 -22.08 1.54
C PRO A 118 -22.13 -21.96 0.01
N LEU A 119 -21.37 -22.82 -0.70
CA LEU A 119 -21.31 -22.84 -2.17
C LEU A 119 -22.66 -22.97 -2.88
N GLY A 120 -23.62 -23.69 -2.30
CA GLY A 120 -24.97 -23.82 -2.86
C GLY A 120 -25.84 -22.57 -2.64
N LYS A 121 -25.56 -21.82 -1.57
CA LYS A 121 -26.22 -20.55 -1.23
C LYS A 121 -25.70 -19.35 -2.05
N PHE A 122 -24.62 -19.52 -2.82
CA PHE A 122 -24.06 -18.54 -3.77
C PHE A 122 -24.75 -18.47 -5.12
N ILE A 123 -25.84 -19.22 -5.33
CA ILE A 123 -26.63 -19.11 -6.55
C ILE A 123 -27.72 -18.06 -6.27
N PRO A 124 -27.64 -16.82 -6.83
CA PRO A 124 -28.60 -15.76 -6.54
C PRO A 124 -30.04 -16.19 -6.84
N GLY A 125 -30.94 -16.14 -5.85
CA GLY A 125 -32.33 -16.58 -6.01
C GLY A 125 -32.57 -18.09 -5.85
N PHE A 126 -31.55 -18.88 -5.53
CA PHE A 126 -31.74 -20.28 -5.12
C PHE A 126 -32.41 -20.36 -3.75
N SER A 127 -33.50 -21.11 -3.67
CA SER A 127 -34.17 -21.47 -2.42
C SER A 127 -34.54 -22.94 -2.44
N ALA A 128 -34.28 -23.63 -1.33
CA ALA A 128 -34.71 -25.01 -1.14
C ALA A 128 -36.20 -25.11 -0.75
N ALA A 129 -36.80 -24.02 -0.27
CA ALA A 129 -38.18 -24.00 0.26
C ALA A 129 -39.27 -24.50 -0.72
N PRO A 130 -39.18 -24.25 -2.05
CA PRO A 130 -40.14 -24.81 -3.00
C PRO A 130 -40.07 -26.35 -3.14
N TYR A 131 -39.02 -26.98 -2.61
CA TYR A 131 -38.69 -28.39 -2.81
C TYR A 131 -38.71 -29.17 -1.48
N SER A 132 -39.79 -29.04 -0.72
CA SER A 132 -39.96 -29.62 0.63
C SER A 132 -39.65 -31.12 0.76
N LYS A 133 -39.86 -31.91 -0.29
CA LYS A 133 -39.50 -33.34 -0.30
C LYS A 133 -37.98 -33.56 -0.34
N LEU A 134 -37.25 -32.75 -1.10
CA LEU A 134 -35.79 -32.78 -1.17
C LEU A 134 -35.18 -32.20 0.11
N GLU A 135 -35.79 -31.15 0.66
CA GLU A 135 -35.42 -30.59 1.96
C GLU A 135 -35.61 -31.62 3.08
N GLY A 136 -36.68 -32.42 3.02
CA GLY A 136 -36.90 -33.55 3.93
C GLY A 136 -35.78 -34.58 3.89
N ILE A 137 -35.20 -34.87 2.71
CA ILE A 137 -34.02 -35.75 2.59
C ILE A 137 -32.80 -35.09 3.24
N ALA A 138 -32.51 -33.83 2.93
CA ALA A 138 -31.38 -33.10 3.51
C ALA A 138 -31.47 -33.06 5.05
N ASN A 139 -32.66 -32.81 5.61
CA ASN A 139 -32.89 -32.83 7.06
C ASN A 139 -32.68 -34.23 7.68
N ARG A 140 -33.09 -35.30 6.98
CA ARG A 140 -32.81 -36.68 7.44
C ARG A 140 -31.33 -37.04 7.38
N VAL A 141 -30.60 -36.54 6.38
CA VAL A 141 -29.14 -36.68 6.30
C VAL A 141 -28.46 -35.92 7.44
N LYS A 142 -28.90 -34.68 7.71
CA LYS A 142 -28.43 -33.86 8.84
C LYS A 142 -28.63 -34.54 10.19
N ALA A 143 -29.76 -35.24 10.36
CA ALA A 143 -30.11 -35.97 11.58
C ALA A 143 -29.39 -37.32 11.71
N ASN A 144 -28.64 -37.77 10.70
CA ASN A 144 -27.85 -38.98 10.80
C ASN A 144 -26.80 -38.83 11.93
N PRO A 145 -26.64 -39.80 12.85
CA PRO A 145 -25.79 -39.65 14.02
C PRO A 145 -24.33 -39.26 13.71
N GLU A 146 -23.74 -39.84 12.65
CA GLU A 146 -22.34 -39.57 12.29
C GLU A 146 -22.17 -38.16 11.72
N ILE A 147 -23.11 -37.74 10.87
CA ILE A 147 -23.14 -36.41 10.26
C ILE A 147 -23.47 -35.36 11.33
N ALA A 148 -24.46 -35.61 12.19
CA ALA A 148 -24.84 -34.72 13.28
C ALA A 148 -23.68 -34.50 14.27
N ALA A 149 -22.96 -35.57 14.64
CA ALA A 149 -21.79 -35.47 15.49
C ALA A 149 -20.67 -34.66 14.85
N TYR A 150 -20.43 -34.85 13.54
CA TYR A 150 -19.47 -34.05 12.78
C TYR A 150 -19.89 -32.57 12.73
N MET A 151 -21.15 -32.27 12.44
CA MET A 151 -21.66 -30.89 12.36
C MET A 151 -21.61 -30.17 13.71
N ALA A 152 -21.93 -30.86 14.81
CA ALA A 152 -21.84 -30.32 16.16
C ALA A 152 -20.39 -29.96 16.55
N LYS A 153 -19.42 -30.73 16.06
CA LYS A 153 -17.98 -30.50 16.27
C LYS A 153 -17.42 -29.32 15.47
N HIS A 154 -18.13 -28.83 14.44
CA HIS A 154 -17.61 -27.82 13.49
C HIS A 154 -18.58 -26.64 13.27
N SER A 155 -19.22 -26.15 14.34
CA SER A 155 -20.23 -25.05 14.30
C SER A 155 -19.69 -23.67 13.86
N SER A 156 -20.58 -22.74 13.46
CA SER A 156 -20.24 -21.38 13.02
C SER A 156 -19.55 -20.50 14.08
N VAL A 157 -19.71 -20.82 15.37
CA VAL A 157 -19.03 -20.12 16.47
C VAL A 157 -17.53 -20.39 16.47
N MET A 158 -17.10 -21.60 16.08
CA MET A 158 -15.68 -21.92 15.91
C MET A 158 -15.07 -21.14 14.76
N ALA A 159 -15.79 -20.98 13.64
CA ALA A 159 -15.29 -20.26 12.47
C ALA A 159 -14.96 -18.79 12.75
N MET A 160 -15.71 -18.12 13.64
CA MET A 160 -15.43 -16.73 14.02
C MET A 160 -14.24 -16.59 15.00
N GLU A 161 -14.04 -17.53 15.92
CA GLU A 161 -12.87 -17.50 16.80
C GLU A 161 -11.57 -17.80 16.02
N GLU A 162 -11.65 -18.68 15.02
CA GLU A 162 -10.55 -18.97 14.11
C GLU A 162 -10.18 -17.75 13.25
N LEU A 163 -11.19 -17.04 12.71
CA LEU A 163 -10.96 -15.77 12.03
C LEU A 163 -10.22 -14.80 12.95
N ARG A 164 -10.72 -14.60 14.18
CA ARG A 164 -10.08 -13.67 15.13
C ARG A 164 -8.66 -14.05 15.48
N THR A 165 -8.38 -15.36 15.57
CA THR A 165 -7.01 -15.86 15.77
C THR A 165 -6.12 -15.50 14.57
N LEU A 166 -6.58 -15.75 13.34
CA LEU A 166 -5.86 -15.37 12.13
C LEU A 166 -5.58 -13.87 12.06
N LEU A 167 -6.57 -13.04 12.41
CA LEU A 167 -6.43 -11.59 12.41
C LEU A 167 -5.35 -11.13 13.42
N ARG A 168 -5.31 -11.73 14.62
CA ARG A 168 -4.27 -11.47 15.63
C ARG A 168 -2.87 -11.91 15.14
N ASP A 169 -2.79 -13.07 14.51
CA ASP A 169 -1.52 -13.60 13.99
C ASP A 169 -0.95 -12.72 12.87
N ALA A 170 -1.82 -12.22 11.98
CA ALA A 170 -1.43 -11.27 10.94
C ALA A 170 -0.88 -9.96 11.52
N GLU A 171 -1.51 -9.43 12.57
CA GLU A 171 -1.04 -8.23 13.28
C GLU A 171 0.31 -8.45 14.00
N GLU A 172 0.50 -9.62 14.61
CA GLU A 172 1.77 -9.96 15.25
C GLU A 172 2.89 -10.13 14.23
N ALA A 173 2.64 -10.84 13.12
CA ALA A 173 3.60 -11.00 12.03
C ALA A 173 4.01 -9.64 11.43
N GLN A 174 3.06 -8.72 11.24
CA GLN A 174 3.36 -7.37 10.76
C GLN A 174 4.23 -6.60 11.76
N ARG A 175 3.89 -6.63 13.06
CA ARG A 175 4.67 -5.94 14.10
C ARG A 175 6.10 -6.48 14.21
N GLN A 176 6.28 -7.80 14.09
CA GLN A 176 7.61 -8.40 14.06
C GLN A 176 8.41 -7.94 12.83
N THR A 177 7.77 -7.91 11.66
CA THR A 177 8.42 -7.44 10.42
C THR A 177 8.79 -5.97 10.52
N GLN A 178 7.92 -5.10 11.04
CA GLN A 178 8.22 -3.68 11.25
C GLN A 178 9.44 -3.47 12.15
N ARG A 179 9.56 -4.25 13.23
CA ARG A 179 10.75 -4.20 14.10
C ARG A 179 12.02 -4.60 13.33
N ALA A 180 11.94 -5.68 12.54
CA ALA A 180 13.07 -6.16 11.74
C ALA A 180 13.47 -5.21 10.59
N VAL A 181 12.54 -4.39 10.07
CA VAL A 181 12.83 -3.38 9.03
C VAL A 181 13.80 -2.31 9.54
N ALA A 182 13.82 -2.02 10.84
CA ALA A 182 14.81 -1.13 11.43
C ALA A 182 16.25 -1.65 11.27
N ASP A 183 16.42 -2.97 11.17
CA ASP A 183 17.73 -3.64 11.07
C ASP A 183 18.13 -3.96 9.62
N GLY A 184 17.19 -3.90 8.66
CA GLY A 184 17.49 -4.17 7.25
C GLY A 184 16.35 -3.90 6.27
N ALA A 185 16.60 -3.05 5.27
CA ALA A 185 15.64 -2.67 4.23
C ALA A 185 15.09 -3.85 3.42
N ALA A 186 15.83 -4.96 3.31
CA ALA A 186 15.35 -6.18 2.62
C ALA A 186 14.09 -6.78 3.26
N GLN A 187 13.83 -6.51 4.54
CA GLN A 187 12.63 -7.02 5.24
C GLN A 187 11.35 -6.28 4.82
N VAL A 188 11.45 -5.10 4.19
CA VAL A 188 10.29 -4.30 3.75
C VAL A 188 9.37 -5.12 2.83
N ALA A 189 9.94 -5.98 1.99
CA ALA A 189 9.18 -6.82 1.07
C ALA A 189 8.22 -7.80 1.76
N ARG A 190 8.45 -8.15 3.04
CA ARG A 190 7.59 -9.05 3.82
C ARG A 190 6.35 -8.36 4.39
N LEU A 191 6.35 -7.03 4.47
CA LEU A 191 5.19 -6.26 4.97
C LEU A 191 3.94 -6.49 4.11
N LYS A 192 4.10 -6.89 2.83
CA LYS A 192 2.99 -7.17 1.94
C LYS A 192 2.29 -8.49 2.24
N ASP A 193 2.95 -9.47 2.86
CA ASP A 193 2.41 -10.83 2.99
C ASP A 193 1.13 -10.86 3.85
N PRO A 194 1.07 -10.21 5.03
CA PRO A 194 -0.17 -10.14 5.79
C PRO A 194 -1.27 -9.35 5.08
N VAL A 195 -0.92 -8.30 4.33
CA VAL A 195 -1.89 -7.51 3.55
C VAL A 195 -2.51 -8.35 2.44
N LEU A 196 -1.69 -9.05 1.65
CA LEU A 196 -2.14 -9.94 0.59
C LEU A 196 -3.03 -11.06 1.16
N LEU A 197 -2.64 -11.65 2.29
CA LEU A 197 -3.44 -12.64 2.99
C LEU A 197 -4.83 -12.10 3.35
N LEU A 198 -4.91 -10.92 3.97
CA LEU A 198 -6.19 -10.36 4.39
C LEU A 198 -7.05 -9.90 3.21
N LEU A 199 -6.46 -9.48 2.09
CA LEU A 199 -7.20 -9.22 0.86
C LEU A 199 -7.81 -10.51 0.30
N ASP A 200 -7.07 -11.62 0.31
CA ASP A 200 -7.59 -12.93 -0.09
C ASP A 200 -8.71 -13.42 0.85
N VAL A 201 -8.58 -13.19 2.17
CA VAL A 201 -9.64 -13.48 3.16
C VAL A 201 -10.87 -12.62 2.88
N LEU A 202 -10.70 -11.32 2.65
CA LEU A 202 -11.80 -10.39 2.37
C LEU A 202 -12.59 -10.79 1.12
N ARG A 203 -11.89 -11.23 0.06
CA ARG A 203 -12.51 -11.73 -1.18
C ARG A 203 -13.36 -12.97 -0.95
N GLN A 204 -12.89 -13.87 -0.09
CA GLN A 204 -13.56 -15.12 0.26
C GLN A 204 -14.62 -14.94 1.34
N ALA A 205 -14.63 -13.81 2.06
CA ALA A 205 -15.51 -13.56 3.18
C ALA A 205 -16.98 -13.38 2.74
N GLU A 206 -17.84 -14.24 3.29
CA GLU A 206 -19.24 -14.34 2.92
C GLU A 206 -20.14 -13.57 3.89
N ALA A 207 -19.87 -13.70 5.19
CA ALA A 207 -20.59 -12.99 6.24
C ALA A 207 -20.18 -11.50 6.30
N PRO A 208 -21.15 -10.58 6.43
CA PRO A 208 -20.87 -9.16 6.63
C PRO A 208 -19.98 -8.89 7.84
N GLU A 209 -20.15 -9.61 8.96
CA GLU A 209 -19.29 -9.43 10.13
C GLU A 209 -17.83 -9.82 9.86
N THR A 210 -17.61 -10.96 9.17
CA THR A 210 -16.25 -11.40 8.79
C THR A 210 -15.56 -10.38 7.88
N ARG A 211 -16.28 -9.81 6.90
CA ARG A 211 -15.75 -8.73 6.05
C ARG A 211 -15.36 -7.52 6.88
N ARG A 212 -16.24 -7.09 7.79
CA ARG A 212 -16.00 -5.92 8.64
C ARG A 212 -14.77 -6.10 9.54
N GLU A 213 -14.66 -7.22 10.26
CA GLU A 213 -13.51 -7.50 11.14
C GLU A 213 -12.21 -7.61 10.31
N THR A 214 -12.25 -8.27 9.15
CA THR A 214 -11.09 -8.38 8.24
C THR A 214 -10.66 -7.01 7.71
N LEU A 215 -11.60 -6.20 7.24
CA LEU A 215 -11.33 -4.87 6.69
C LEU A 215 -10.72 -3.94 7.74
N GLN A 216 -11.18 -4.02 8.98
CA GLN A 216 -10.65 -3.20 10.09
C GLN A 216 -9.19 -3.53 10.41
N VAL A 217 -8.81 -4.80 10.35
CA VAL A 217 -7.41 -5.23 10.53
C VAL A 217 -6.59 -4.88 9.29
N LEU A 218 -7.11 -5.14 8.09
CA LEU A 218 -6.48 -4.81 6.83
C LEU A 218 -6.12 -3.32 6.76
N ARG A 219 -7.01 -2.40 7.16
CA ARG A 219 -6.73 -0.95 7.23
C ARG A 219 -5.48 -0.65 8.06
N ARG A 220 -5.34 -1.28 9.22
CA ARG A 220 -4.19 -1.08 10.12
C ARG A 220 -2.90 -1.65 9.53
N LEU A 221 -2.95 -2.84 8.94
CA LEU A 221 -1.77 -3.44 8.30
C LEU A 221 -1.36 -2.69 7.03
N PHE A 222 -2.33 -2.17 6.28
CA PHE A 222 -2.09 -1.39 5.08
C PHE A 222 -1.44 -0.04 5.41
N ALA A 223 -1.92 0.68 6.43
CA ALA A 223 -1.30 1.93 6.89
C ALA A 223 0.18 1.72 7.28
N ALA A 224 0.48 0.61 7.95
CA ALA A 224 1.84 0.20 8.24
C ALA A 224 2.71 -0.01 6.98
N CYS A 225 2.13 -0.50 5.88
CA CYS A 225 2.82 -0.65 4.59
C CYS A 225 2.92 0.66 3.82
N ALA A 226 1.95 1.57 3.97
CA ALA A 226 1.88 2.84 3.25
C ALA A 226 3.11 3.71 3.45
N ALA A 227 3.69 3.66 4.66
CA ALA A 227 4.97 4.27 4.99
C ALA A 227 6.16 3.72 4.18
N HIS A 228 5.97 2.73 3.31
CA HIS A 228 7.02 2.05 2.54
C HIS A 228 6.72 1.91 1.05
N PHE A 229 5.53 2.28 0.55
CA PHE A 229 5.16 2.04 -0.86
C PHE A 229 6.01 2.80 -1.90
N TYR A 230 6.79 3.79 -1.47
CA TYR A 230 7.80 4.41 -2.33
C TYR A 230 8.92 3.43 -2.74
N ASP A 231 9.15 2.35 -1.98
CA ASP A 231 10.09 1.29 -2.34
C ASP A 231 9.39 0.30 -3.30
N ALA A 232 9.20 0.75 -4.54
CA ALA A 232 8.45 -0.01 -5.54
C ALA A 232 9.00 -1.45 -5.71
N GLN A 233 10.32 -1.64 -5.59
CA GLN A 233 10.97 -2.95 -5.75
C GLN A 233 10.51 -3.97 -4.69
N ALA A 234 10.33 -3.54 -3.44
CA ALA A 234 9.86 -4.41 -2.36
C ALA A 234 8.46 -5.01 -2.65
N PHE A 235 7.63 -4.29 -3.41
CA PHE A 235 6.24 -4.65 -3.69
C PHE A 235 6.01 -5.17 -5.12
N LEU A 236 7.06 -5.40 -5.91
CA LEU A 236 6.92 -6.07 -7.21
C LEU A 236 6.52 -7.54 -7.06
N GLU A 237 5.90 -8.07 -8.11
CA GLU A 237 5.67 -9.51 -8.30
C GLU A 237 7.01 -10.29 -8.32
N THR A 238 7.03 -11.46 -7.67
CA THR A 238 8.19 -12.38 -7.69
C THR A 238 8.20 -13.20 -8.99
N SER A 239 9.39 -13.45 -9.57
CA SER A 239 9.48 -14.25 -10.80
C SER A 239 9.34 -15.73 -10.51
N THR A 240 8.54 -16.41 -11.31
CA THR A 240 8.86 -17.76 -11.76
C THR A 240 9.82 -17.64 -12.95
N GLU A 241 10.80 -18.54 -13.07
CA GLU A 241 11.96 -18.43 -13.99
C GLU A 241 11.62 -18.30 -15.51
N ALA A 242 10.35 -18.29 -15.89
CA ALA A 242 9.90 -18.44 -17.27
C ALA A 242 9.56 -17.14 -18.04
N THR A 243 9.46 -15.96 -17.43
CA THR A 243 9.04 -14.74 -18.16
C THR A 243 9.83 -13.47 -17.83
N ARG A 244 10.40 -12.85 -18.87
CA ARG A 244 10.96 -11.48 -18.87
C ARG A 244 9.86 -10.42 -19.04
N THR A 245 8.75 -10.53 -18.32
CA THR A 245 7.67 -9.53 -18.38
C THR A 245 7.95 -8.37 -17.42
N LYS A 246 7.55 -7.15 -17.80
CA LYS A 246 7.50 -5.99 -16.89
C LYS A 246 6.56 -6.34 -15.73
N ARG A 247 6.92 -5.98 -14.50
CA ARG A 247 6.23 -6.39 -13.26
C ARG A 247 5.50 -5.21 -12.65
N GLY A 248 4.26 -5.42 -12.22
CA GLY A 248 3.48 -4.45 -11.48
C GLY A 248 3.59 -4.65 -9.97
N ASN A 249 2.95 -3.74 -9.23
CA ASN A 249 2.81 -3.83 -7.78
C ASN A 249 1.79 -4.93 -7.41
N VAL A 250 2.24 -5.93 -6.65
CA VAL A 250 1.42 -7.10 -6.27
C VAL A 250 0.26 -6.72 -5.35
N VAL A 251 0.42 -5.70 -4.51
CA VAL A 251 -0.62 -5.23 -3.59
C VAL A 251 -1.70 -4.47 -4.37
N LEU A 252 -1.31 -3.62 -5.32
CA LEU A 252 -2.25 -2.94 -6.20
C LEU A 252 -3.11 -3.96 -6.96
N LYS A 253 -2.48 -4.97 -7.57
CA LYS A 253 -3.21 -6.03 -8.27
C LYS A 253 -4.20 -6.76 -7.36
N ALA A 254 -3.78 -7.14 -6.15
CA ALA A 254 -4.66 -7.79 -5.18
C ALA A 254 -5.82 -6.89 -4.72
N LEU A 255 -5.59 -5.58 -4.59
CA LEU A 255 -6.64 -4.59 -4.30
C LEU A 255 -7.66 -4.50 -5.44
N LEU A 256 -7.20 -4.40 -6.69
CA LEU A 256 -8.07 -4.36 -7.88
C LEU A 256 -8.86 -5.67 -8.05
N ASP A 257 -8.23 -6.82 -7.79
CA ASP A 257 -8.91 -8.11 -7.76
C ASP A 257 -9.99 -8.17 -6.66
N ALA A 258 -9.70 -7.61 -5.49
CA ALA A 258 -10.67 -7.52 -4.39
C ALA A 258 -11.83 -6.60 -4.72
N LEU A 259 -11.56 -5.43 -5.32
CA LEU A 259 -12.57 -4.51 -5.83
C LEU A 259 -13.48 -5.21 -6.84
N THR A 260 -12.91 -5.85 -7.87
CA THR A 260 -13.68 -6.60 -8.87
C THR A 260 -14.57 -7.67 -8.21
N THR A 261 -14.01 -8.42 -7.26
CA THR A 261 -14.75 -9.48 -6.55
C THR A 261 -15.91 -8.91 -5.74
N LEU A 262 -15.69 -7.84 -4.97
CA LEU A 262 -16.72 -7.26 -4.09
C LEU A 262 -17.79 -6.49 -4.86
N SER A 263 -17.42 -5.81 -5.95
CA SER A 263 -18.37 -5.10 -6.82
C SER A 263 -19.25 -6.03 -7.65
N SER A 264 -18.81 -7.26 -7.92
CA SER A 264 -19.59 -8.24 -8.68
C SER A 264 -20.69 -8.96 -7.85
N ARG A 265 -20.86 -8.61 -6.57
CA ARG A 265 -21.84 -9.23 -5.67
C ARG A 265 -23.22 -8.61 -5.83
N ASP A 266 -24.28 -9.40 -5.59
CA ASP A 266 -25.68 -8.93 -5.66
C ASP A 266 -25.96 -7.74 -4.74
N VAL A 267 -25.37 -7.76 -3.54
CA VAL A 267 -25.39 -6.65 -2.58
C VAL A 267 -23.97 -6.15 -2.43
N VAL A 268 -23.71 -4.97 -3.00
CA VAL A 268 -22.41 -4.33 -2.94
C VAL A 268 -22.22 -3.71 -1.55
N ASP A 269 -21.14 -4.08 -0.90
CA ASP A 269 -20.69 -3.48 0.36
C ASP A 269 -19.95 -2.17 0.06
N GLU A 270 -20.70 -1.09 -0.12
CA GLU A 270 -20.16 0.21 -0.55
C GLU A 270 -19.06 0.74 0.37
N GLU A 271 -19.18 0.51 1.69
CA GLU A 271 -18.15 0.93 2.64
C GLU A 271 -16.83 0.19 2.40
N ALA A 272 -16.91 -1.13 2.21
CA ALA A 272 -15.73 -1.94 1.91
C ALA A 272 -15.11 -1.55 0.56
N VAL A 273 -15.93 -1.36 -0.47
CA VAL A 273 -15.45 -0.95 -1.80
C VAL A 273 -14.79 0.43 -1.73
N ARG A 274 -15.42 1.43 -1.09
CA ARG A 274 -14.84 2.77 -0.96
C ARG A 274 -13.50 2.75 -0.23
N THR A 275 -13.41 1.96 0.84
CA THR A 275 -12.15 1.75 1.57
C THR A 275 -11.04 1.20 0.68
N LEU A 276 -11.35 0.22 -0.17
CA LEU A 276 -10.36 -0.35 -1.07
C LEU A 276 -9.93 0.67 -2.14
N VAL A 277 -10.83 1.53 -2.62
CA VAL A 277 -10.47 2.63 -3.53
C VAL A 277 -9.53 3.63 -2.84
N GLU A 278 -9.79 3.99 -1.59
CA GLU A 278 -8.90 4.85 -0.79
C GLU A 278 -7.51 4.22 -0.63
N MET A 279 -7.44 2.90 -0.39
CA MET A 279 -6.16 2.16 -0.34
C MET A 279 -5.43 2.18 -1.69
N VAL A 280 -6.16 2.00 -2.80
CA VAL A 280 -5.59 2.11 -4.15
C VAL A 280 -5.03 3.52 -4.37
N GLN A 281 -5.78 4.56 -3.99
CA GLN A 281 -5.32 5.94 -4.09
C GLN A 281 -4.02 6.18 -3.31
N GLU A 282 -3.97 5.74 -2.04
CA GLU A 282 -2.78 5.87 -1.19
C GLU A 282 -1.56 5.22 -1.84
N LEU A 283 -1.70 4.01 -2.37
CA LEU A 283 -0.62 3.33 -3.07
C LEU A 283 -0.18 4.10 -4.33
N CYS A 284 -1.13 4.57 -5.14
CA CYS A 284 -0.85 5.32 -6.36
C CYS A 284 -0.17 6.68 -6.12
N MET A 285 -0.39 7.32 -4.98
CA MET A 285 0.26 8.59 -4.63
C MET A 285 1.77 8.41 -4.39
N GLN A 286 2.20 7.24 -3.92
CA GLN A 286 3.58 6.98 -3.49
C GLN A 286 4.50 6.67 -4.67
N SER A 287 4.16 5.71 -5.53
CA SER A 287 4.90 5.39 -6.75
C SER A 287 4.07 4.53 -7.70
N MET A 288 4.13 4.83 -9.00
CA MET A 288 3.42 4.11 -10.06
C MET A 288 4.36 3.80 -11.22
N ASN A 289 4.24 2.61 -11.81
CA ASN A 289 4.91 2.25 -13.06
C ASN A 289 3.91 1.98 -14.20
N ALA A 290 4.42 1.79 -15.41
CA ALA A 290 3.60 1.53 -16.60
C ALA A 290 2.66 0.31 -16.44
N THR A 291 3.13 -0.77 -15.79
CA THR A 291 2.33 -1.97 -15.56
C THR A 291 1.19 -1.72 -14.58
N ASP A 292 1.40 -0.85 -13.59
CA ASP A 292 0.35 -0.44 -12.65
C ASP A 292 -0.77 0.35 -13.35
N VAL A 293 -0.41 1.23 -14.28
CA VAL A 293 -1.39 1.97 -15.11
C VAL A 293 -2.18 1.02 -16.00
N VAL A 294 -1.53 0.02 -16.59
CA VAL A 294 -2.23 -1.02 -17.37
C VAL A 294 -3.20 -1.80 -16.49
N ALA A 295 -2.82 -2.16 -15.26
CA ALA A 295 -3.73 -2.85 -14.34
C ALA A 295 -4.96 -1.97 -13.98
N LEU A 296 -4.76 -0.67 -13.80
CA LEU A 296 -5.87 0.28 -13.60
C LEU A 296 -6.76 0.38 -14.84
N PHE A 297 -6.19 0.43 -16.04
CA PHE A 297 -6.94 0.41 -17.29
C PHE A 297 -7.76 -0.86 -17.44
N ASP A 298 -7.17 -2.03 -17.18
CA ASP A 298 -7.85 -3.33 -17.23
C ASP A 298 -8.97 -3.41 -16.20
N PHE A 299 -8.77 -2.85 -15.00
CA PHE A 299 -9.82 -2.74 -14.00
C PHE A 299 -10.98 -1.86 -14.50
N LEU A 300 -10.72 -0.71 -15.11
CA LEU A 300 -11.80 0.13 -15.66
C LEU A 300 -12.57 -0.59 -16.77
N ARG A 301 -11.85 -1.34 -17.60
CA ARG A 301 -12.41 -2.14 -18.70
C ARG A 301 -13.33 -3.26 -18.22
N LEU A 302 -12.94 -3.97 -17.15
CA LEU A 302 -13.64 -5.18 -16.69
C LEU A 302 -14.51 -4.97 -15.43
N GLY A 303 -14.21 -3.95 -14.63
CA GLY A 303 -14.88 -3.66 -13.37
C GLY A 303 -16.31 -3.16 -13.57
N GLN A 304 -17.08 -2.99 -12.49
CA GLN A 304 -18.49 -2.58 -12.53
C GLN A 304 -18.73 -1.37 -11.58
N PRO A 305 -19.81 -0.58 -11.79
CA PRO A 305 -20.25 0.41 -10.82
C PRO A 305 -20.63 -0.21 -9.46
N PRO A 306 -20.43 0.48 -8.33
CA PRO A 306 -19.93 1.85 -8.19
C PRO A 306 -18.39 1.96 -8.22
N ALA A 307 -17.64 0.86 -8.11
CA ALA A 307 -16.18 0.91 -8.01
C ALA A 307 -15.50 1.50 -9.25
N ARG A 308 -16.01 1.18 -10.45
CA ARG A 308 -15.49 1.73 -11.72
C ARG A 308 -15.48 3.27 -11.71
N GLY A 309 -16.61 3.88 -11.36
CA GLY A 309 -16.75 5.33 -11.27
C GLY A 309 -15.84 5.95 -10.20
N TRP A 310 -15.75 5.36 -9.02
CA TRP A 310 -14.85 5.86 -7.97
C TRP A 310 -13.38 5.76 -8.33
N VAL A 311 -12.96 4.70 -9.03
CA VAL A 311 -11.59 4.58 -9.54
C VAL A 311 -11.30 5.62 -10.64
N LEU A 312 -12.27 5.93 -11.52
CA LEU A 312 -12.14 7.03 -12.49
C LEU A 312 -11.96 8.39 -11.80
N GLN A 313 -12.81 8.69 -10.81
CA GLN A 313 -12.75 9.93 -10.04
C GLN A 313 -11.41 10.05 -9.28
N MET A 314 -10.94 8.94 -8.71
CA MET A 314 -9.63 8.86 -8.05
C MET A 314 -8.49 9.12 -9.04
N GLN A 315 -8.50 8.51 -10.23
CA GLN A 315 -7.48 8.74 -11.27
C GLN A 315 -7.46 10.19 -11.75
N LYS A 316 -8.64 10.83 -11.88
CA LYS A 316 -8.74 12.26 -12.18
C LYS A 316 -8.07 13.11 -11.11
N ALA A 317 -8.33 12.83 -9.82
CA ALA A 317 -7.67 13.53 -8.73
C ALA A 317 -6.14 13.36 -8.78
N LEU A 318 -5.64 12.15 -9.07
CA LEU A 318 -4.21 11.90 -9.20
C LEU A 318 -3.54 12.73 -10.31
N VAL A 319 -4.24 12.94 -11.43
CA VAL A 319 -3.75 13.79 -12.53
C VAL A 319 -3.70 15.26 -12.13
N GLU A 320 -4.68 15.73 -11.36
CA GLU A 320 -4.75 17.12 -10.90
C GLU A 320 -3.74 17.44 -9.77
N MET A 321 -3.18 16.40 -9.11
CA MET A 321 -2.34 16.49 -7.90
C MET A 321 -0.82 16.37 -8.13
N ASP A 322 -0.27 16.42 -9.35
CA ASP A 322 1.15 16.11 -9.61
C ASP A 322 2.18 17.17 -9.16
N THR A 323 2.14 17.56 -7.88
CA THR A 323 3.07 18.50 -7.24
C THR A 323 3.93 17.86 -6.15
N LEU A 324 3.83 16.54 -5.98
CA LEU A 324 4.55 15.81 -4.93
C LEU A 324 6.04 15.61 -5.27
N PRO A 325 6.95 15.78 -4.31
CA PRO A 325 8.35 15.41 -4.44
C PRO A 325 8.57 13.95 -4.88
N ARG A 326 9.40 13.74 -5.92
CA ARG A 326 9.68 12.41 -6.48
C ARG A 326 11.08 11.87 -6.19
N ALA A 327 12.03 12.74 -5.90
CA ALA A 327 13.40 12.38 -5.54
C ALA A 327 13.58 12.56 -4.03
N ILE A 328 13.39 11.49 -3.25
CA ILE A 328 13.25 11.57 -1.79
C ILE A 328 14.37 10.83 -1.07
N PHE A 329 14.81 11.38 0.06
CA PHE A 329 15.64 10.70 1.04
C PHE A 329 14.74 10.14 2.12
N THR A 330 14.92 8.88 2.49
CA THR A 330 14.22 8.27 3.61
C THR A 330 15.23 8.04 4.72
N MET A 331 14.82 8.32 5.96
CA MET A 331 15.70 8.27 7.12
C MET A 331 15.03 7.44 8.20
N ARG A 332 15.73 6.37 8.64
CA ARG A 332 15.25 5.44 9.66
C ARG A 332 16.38 4.98 10.57
N GLY A 333 16.12 5.05 11.86
CA GLY A 333 17.10 4.71 12.89
C GLY A 333 17.81 5.95 13.43
N SER A 334 18.53 5.78 14.54
CA SER A 334 19.08 6.89 15.31
C SER A 334 20.17 7.68 14.58
N ASN A 335 20.84 7.08 13.60
CA ASN A 335 21.97 7.68 12.87
C ASN A 335 21.65 7.97 11.40
N ALA A 336 20.36 7.93 11.02
CA ALA A 336 19.95 8.21 9.66
C ALA A 336 20.01 9.71 9.37
N GLY A 337 20.83 10.08 8.39
CA GLY A 337 20.94 11.42 7.87
C GLY A 337 21.99 11.54 6.78
N LEU A 338 22.18 12.76 6.30
CA LEU A 338 23.23 13.10 5.34
C LEU A 338 24.41 13.68 6.11
N ILE A 339 25.61 13.20 5.81
CA ILE A 339 26.86 13.73 6.35
C ILE A 339 27.44 14.67 5.30
N VAL A 340 27.65 15.93 5.68
CA VAL A 340 28.14 17.01 4.81
C VAL A 340 29.63 17.22 5.08
N PRO A 341 30.48 17.48 4.07
CA PRO A 341 31.86 17.86 4.29
C PRO A 341 31.99 19.07 5.22
N SER A 342 32.95 19.02 6.14
CA SER A 342 33.17 20.10 7.12
C SER A 342 34.46 20.88 6.90
N GLU A 343 35.34 20.43 6.00
CA GLU A 343 36.60 21.10 5.71
C GLU A 343 36.43 22.41 4.93
N GLN A 344 35.32 22.54 4.20
CA GLN A 344 35.00 23.74 3.42
C GLN A 344 34.26 24.77 4.28
N GLN A 345 34.52 26.06 4.03
CA GLN A 345 33.77 27.13 4.66
C GLN A 345 32.38 27.27 4.02
N LEU A 346 31.36 26.74 4.69
CA LEU A 346 29.97 26.85 4.21
C LEU A 346 29.32 28.19 4.60
N PHE A 347 29.66 28.75 5.76
CA PHE A 347 28.96 29.90 6.34
C PHE A 347 29.65 31.23 6.03
N SER A 348 28.87 32.28 5.77
CA SER A 348 29.38 33.64 5.57
C SER A 348 29.06 34.56 6.76
N LYS A 349 29.68 35.75 6.74
CA LYS A 349 29.37 36.84 7.70
C LYS A 349 28.01 37.50 7.45
N ARG A 350 27.25 37.07 6.43
CA ARG A 350 25.93 37.63 6.07
C ARG A 350 24.76 36.77 6.56
N GLY A 351 25.03 35.64 7.22
CA GLY A 351 24.00 34.69 7.65
C GLY A 351 23.97 33.41 6.81
N TYR A 352 22.98 32.57 7.05
CA TYR A 352 22.66 31.39 6.24
C TYR A 352 21.16 31.19 6.10
N SER A 353 20.77 30.36 5.14
CA SER A 353 19.42 29.80 5.02
C SER A 353 19.51 28.31 4.79
N CYS A 354 18.82 27.51 5.59
CA CYS A 354 18.74 26.05 5.42
C CYS A 354 17.30 25.67 5.06
N SER A 355 17.14 24.97 3.93
CA SER A 355 15.84 24.71 3.29
C SER A 355 15.71 23.24 2.88
N PHE A 356 14.56 22.64 3.17
CA PHE A 356 14.22 21.29 2.73
C PHE A 356 12.72 21.05 2.85
N GLY A 357 12.19 20.09 2.07
CA GLY A 357 10.88 19.52 2.32
C GLY A 357 10.95 18.41 3.35
N VAL A 358 10.02 18.36 4.30
CA VAL A 358 9.94 17.34 5.35
C VAL A 358 8.59 16.65 5.31
N HIS A 359 8.60 15.33 5.51
CA HIS A 359 7.43 14.55 5.89
C HIS A 359 7.85 13.59 7.01
N LEU A 360 7.20 13.64 8.16
CA LEU A 360 7.57 12.87 9.34
C LEU A 360 6.79 11.56 9.42
N ASP A 361 7.36 10.59 10.13
CA ASP A 361 6.65 9.40 10.59
C ASP A 361 5.99 9.70 11.96
N GLU A 362 4.76 9.24 12.22
CA GLU A 362 3.95 9.52 13.44
C GLU A 362 4.64 9.23 14.80
N SER A 363 5.74 8.45 14.80
CA SER A 363 6.42 8.01 16.03
C SER A 363 7.53 8.95 16.53
N ALA A 364 7.69 10.12 15.89
CA ALA A 364 8.88 10.94 16.05
C ALA A 364 8.68 12.04 17.11
N SER A 365 8.99 11.74 18.39
CA SER A 365 8.81 12.69 19.51
C SER A 365 9.91 13.77 19.58
N SER A 366 11.12 13.45 19.13
CA SER A 366 12.23 14.39 18.98
C SER A 366 13.03 14.00 17.74
N VAL A 367 13.29 14.95 16.86
CA VAL A 367 13.89 14.72 15.54
C VAL A 367 14.93 15.76 15.22
N ALA A 368 16.15 15.32 14.94
CA ALA A 368 17.17 16.18 14.37
C ALA A 368 16.81 16.64 12.95
N LEU A 369 16.92 17.93 12.66
CA LEU A 369 16.76 18.46 11.30
C LEU A 369 18.11 18.74 10.64
N TYR A 370 18.98 19.50 11.32
CA TYR A 370 20.36 19.70 10.88
C TYR A 370 21.26 20.09 12.06
N SER A 371 22.55 19.82 11.92
CA SER A 371 23.59 20.22 12.85
C SER A 371 24.84 20.61 12.08
N PHE A 372 25.34 21.83 12.27
CA PHE A 372 26.56 22.32 11.64
C PHE A 372 27.50 22.86 12.71
N ARG A 373 28.57 22.11 12.96
CA ARG A 373 29.48 22.31 14.10
C ARG A 373 30.92 22.31 13.61
N GLY A 374 31.71 23.29 14.02
CA GLY A 374 33.15 23.28 13.79
C GLY A 374 33.91 22.42 14.79
N GLN A 375 35.22 22.30 14.61
CA GLN A 375 36.08 21.40 15.38
C GLN A 375 36.01 21.63 16.91
N ASN A 376 35.78 22.88 17.32
CA ASN A 376 35.65 23.27 18.73
C ASN A 376 34.22 23.14 19.28
N GLY A 377 33.30 22.53 18.52
CA GLY A 377 31.89 22.42 18.91
C GLY A 377 31.16 23.76 18.93
N GLN A 378 31.56 24.74 18.11
CA GLN A 378 30.79 25.97 17.88
C GLN A 378 29.95 25.84 16.61
N GLY A 379 28.78 26.47 16.57
CA GLY A 379 27.93 26.43 15.39
C GLY A 379 26.44 26.46 15.71
N VAL A 380 25.64 25.84 14.85
CA VAL A 380 24.17 25.88 14.91
C VAL A 380 23.55 24.50 14.75
N SER A 381 22.36 24.32 15.30
CA SER A 381 21.52 23.19 14.98
C SER A 381 20.04 23.51 15.08
N ALA A 382 19.20 22.68 14.44
CA ALA A 382 17.77 22.72 14.59
C ALA A 382 17.22 21.31 14.79
N MET A 383 16.26 21.18 15.70
CA MET A 383 15.55 19.95 15.99
C MET A 383 14.07 20.23 16.27
N LEU A 384 13.21 19.26 15.99
CA LEU A 384 11.87 19.22 16.54
C LEU A 384 11.93 18.53 17.90
N ASP A 385 11.37 19.15 18.93
CA ASP A 385 11.32 18.61 20.28
C ASP A 385 9.89 18.76 20.81
N GLY A 386 9.18 17.63 20.86
CA GLY A 386 7.75 17.60 21.17
C GLY A 386 6.93 18.44 20.19
N LYS A 387 6.45 19.60 20.65
CA LYS A 387 5.55 20.49 19.90
C LYS A 387 6.24 21.76 19.39
N SER A 388 7.56 21.80 19.49
CA SER A 388 8.35 23.00 19.21
C SER A 388 9.48 22.70 18.24
N LEU A 389 9.81 23.70 17.41
CA LEU A 389 11.05 23.75 16.67
C LEU A 389 12.08 24.50 17.52
N VAL A 390 13.16 23.81 17.90
CA VAL A 390 14.24 24.37 18.71
C VAL A 390 15.44 24.62 17.83
N VAL A 391 15.83 25.90 17.71
CA VAL A 391 17.05 26.31 17.00
C VAL A 391 18.10 26.72 18.03
N LYS A 392 19.25 26.05 18.02
CA LYS A 392 20.34 26.23 18.96
C LYS A 392 21.54 26.90 18.29
N MET A 393 22.18 27.79 19.02
CA MET A 393 23.52 28.28 18.74
C MET A 393 24.43 27.86 19.90
N PHE A 394 25.57 27.29 19.55
CA PHE A 394 26.60 26.92 20.51
C PHE A 394 27.79 27.83 20.34
N ALA A 395 28.11 28.55 21.41
CA ALA A 395 29.23 29.46 21.49
C ALA A 395 30.48 28.74 21.99
N ALA A 396 31.58 29.49 22.10
CA ALA A 396 32.79 29.01 22.76
C ALA A 396 32.50 28.49 24.18
N GLN A 397 33.32 27.56 24.66
CA GLN A 397 33.28 27.04 26.03
C GLN A 397 31.98 26.28 26.40
N GLY A 398 31.19 25.85 25.41
CA GLY A 398 30.01 25.02 25.61
C GLY A 398 28.73 25.78 26.00
N ALA A 399 28.76 27.12 26.00
CA ALA A 399 27.56 27.92 26.24
C ALA A 399 26.57 27.74 25.07
N VAL A 400 25.31 27.43 25.40
CA VAL A 400 24.23 27.22 24.41
C VAL A 400 23.18 28.30 24.58
N GLN A 401 22.83 28.96 23.47
CA GLN A 401 21.64 29.79 23.36
C GLN A 401 20.64 29.09 22.46
N GLN A 402 19.36 29.16 22.78
CA GLN A 402 18.32 28.53 21.98
C GLN A 402 17.09 29.40 21.86
N VAL A 403 16.39 29.24 20.75
CA VAL A 403 15.06 29.79 20.51
C VAL A 403 14.11 28.64 20.29
N GLU A 404 13.00 28.65 21.02
CA GLU A 404 11.92 27.69 20.88
C GLU A 404 10.77 28.35 20.12
N VAL A 405 10.36 27.73 19.03
CA VAL A 405 9.29 28.19 18.15
C VAL A 405 8.10 27.25 18.31
N PRO A 406 6.92 27.72 18.75
CA PRO A 406 5.72 26.90 18.79
C PRO A 406 5.40 26.34 17.39
N PHE A 407 5.28 25.02 17.27
CA PHE A 407 5.27 24.35 15.96
C PHE A 407 4.24 23.21 15.81
N SER A 408 3.40 22.96 16.82
CA SER A 408 2.46 21.84 16.87
C SER A 408 1.66 21.61 15.57
N GLU A 409 0.98 22.64 15.06
CA GLU A 409 0.13 22.53 13.86
C GLU A 409 0.94 22.12 12.62
N HIS A 410 2.19 22.56 12.54
CA HIS A 410 3.08 22.24 11.42
C HIS A 410 3.65 20.84 11.53
N ILE A 411 3.86 20.31 12.75
CA ILE A 411 4.27 18.92 12.97
C ILE A 411 3.13 17.98 12.57
N GLU A 412 1.91 18.24 13.03
CA GLU A 412 0.72 17.46 12.63
C GLU A 412 0.48 17.50 11.11
N LYS A 413 0.87 18.59 10.46
CA LYS A 413 0.86 18.71 8.99
C LYS A 413 1.96 17.86 8.35
N MET A 414 3.19 17.91 8.87
CA MET A 414 4.32 17.11 8.39
C MET A 414 4.09 15.60 8.47
N GLU A 415 3.27 15.13 9.40
CA GLU A 415 2.89 13.71 9.52
C GLU A 415 1.92 13.25 8.41
N LYS A 416 1.19 14.19 7.80
CA LYS A 416 0.13 13.92 6.82
C LYS A 416 0.53 14.25 5.39
N GLU A 417 1.32 15.30 5.21
CA GLU A 417 1.72 15.80 3.90
C GLU A 417 3.11 16.45 3.94
N TRP A 418 3.66 16.73 2.76
CA TRP A 418 4.94 17.40 2.62
C TRP A 418 4.84 18.87 3.05
N VAL A 419 5.79 19.30 3.88
CA VAL A 419 5.89 20.69 4.35
C VAL A 419 7.24 21.27 4.00
N HIS A 420 7.26 22.47 3.41
CA HIS A 420 8.51 23.18 3.13
C HIS A 420 8.97 23.91 4.37
N LEU A 421 10.13 23.56 4.91
CA LEU A 421 10.74 24.28 6.02
C LEU A 421 11.98 25.04 5.55
N CYS A 422 12.05 26.33 5.87
CA CYS A 422 13.24 27.14 5.66
C CYS A 422 13.57 27.96 6.91
N VAL A 423 14.76 27.73 7.47
CA VAL A 423 15.29 28.49 8.60
C VAL A 423 16.33 29.48 8.10
N VAL A 424 16.09 30.77 8.36
CA VAL A 424 16.95 31.87 7.94
C VAL A 424 17.57 32.55 9.16
N HIS A 425 18.89 32.52 9.28
CA HIS A 425 19.62 33.15 10.37
C HIS A 425 20.52 34.26 9.81
N ALA A 426 20.09 35.51 9.99
CA ALA A 426 20.76 36.68 9.44
C ALA A 426 21.68 37.36 10.48
N LYS A 427 22.97 37.46 10.15
CA LYS A 427 23.90 38.33 10.88
C LYS A 427 23.56 39.79 10.60
N LYS A 428 23.35 40.57 11.66
CA LYS A 428 23.18 42.02 11.59
C LYS A 428 24.41 42.71 12.19
N MET A 429 24.81 43.83 11.57
CA MET A 429 25.97 44.61 11.99
C MET A 429 25.63 45.58 13.14
N VAL A 430 24.44 46.19 13.08
CA VAL A 430 24.00 47.25 14.02
C VAL A 430 22.91 46.77 14.98
N PHE A 431 22.09 45.82 14.54
CA PHE A 431 20.99 45.26 15.32
C PHE A 431 21.33 43.86 15.83
N LYS A 432 20.49 43.34 16.74
CA LYS A 432 20.57 41.93 17.13
C LYS A 432 20.40 41.04 15.90
N ASP A 433 21.14 39.95 15.86
CA ASP A 433 21.03 38.93 14.82
C ASP A 433 19.60 38.37 14.80
N LYS A 434 19.09 38.12 13.59
CA LYS A 434 17.68 37.80 13.37
C LYS A 434 17.55 36.34 12.95
N LEU A 435 16.64 35.62 13.60
CA LEU A 435 16.21 34.29 13.21
C LEU A 435 14.78 34.37 12.69
N THR A 436 14.55 33.87 11.49
CA THR A 436 13.22 33.77 10.88
C THR A 436 12.98 32.34 10.43
N VAL A 437 11.81 31.79 10.76
CA VAL A 437 11.38 30.48 10.30
C VAL A 437 10.24 30.66 9.31
N PHE A 438 10.34 29.99 8.18
CA PHE A 438 9.34 29.96 7.13
C PHE A 438 8.79 28.55 6.97
N VAL A 439 7.47 28.48 6.79
CA VAL A 439 6.76 27.25 6.42
C VAL A 439 5.94 27.53 5.17
N ASP A 440 6.11 26.70 4.14
CA ASP A 440 5.42 26.82 2.86
C ASP A 440 5.52 28.24 2.26
N GLY A 441 6.74 28.77 2.31
CA GLY A 441 7.08 30.11 1.84
C GLY A 441 6.60 31.27 2.75
N LYS A 442 5.84 31.01 3.81
CA LYS A 442 5.29 32.05 4.71
C LYS A 442 6.08 32.14 6.01
N SER A 443 6.36 33.35 6.47
CA SER A 443 7.04 33.56 7.76
C SER A 443 6.10 33.19 8.91
N VAL A 444 6.50 32.22 9.74
CA VAL A 444 5.73 31.77 10.92
C VAL A 444 6.36 32.22 12.23
N PHE A 445 7.64 32.59 12.21
CA PHE A 445 8.34 33.09 13.39
C PHE A 445 9.42 34.12 13.02
N ASN A 446 9.55 35.15 13.85
CA ASN A 446 10.62 36.14 13.79
C ASN A 446 11.14 36.43 15.20
N GLY A 447 12.41 36.17 15.45
CA GLY A 447 13.04 36.38 16.75
C GLY A 447 14.52 36.72 16.62
N ASN A 448 15.22 36.67 17.74
CA ASN A 448 16.66 36.93 17.81
C ASN A 448 17.39 35.70 18.35
N LEU A 449 18.45 35.32 17.67
CA LEU A 449 19.41 34.31 18.10
C LEU A 449 20.78 34.81 17.69
N VAL A 450 21.76 34.78 18.59
CA VAL A 450 23.13 35.21 18.27
C VAL A 450 23.68 34.35 17.14
N TYR A 451 24.36 34.97 16.18
CA TYR A 451 24.99 34.27 15.08
C TYR A 451 26.42 33.84 15.46
N PRO A 452 26.80 32.56 15.27
CA PRO A 452 28.15 32.10 15.57
C PRO A 452 29.19 32.71 14.61
N ASP A 453 30.46 32.68 14.99
CA ASP A 453 31.54 33.06 14.08
C ASP A 453 31.72 31.97 13.00
N PRO A 454 31.52 32.29 11.70
CA PRO A 454 31.66 31.32 10.62
C PRO A 454 33.02 30.62 10.56
N LEU A 455 34.10 31.29 10.99
CA LEU A 455 35.44 30.71 11.01
C LEU A 455 35.57 29.58 12.05
N MET A 456 34.73 29.60 13.09
CA MET A 456 34.71 28.59 14.15
C MET A 456 33.80 27.41 13.80
N MET A 457 33.16 27.42 12.63
CA MET A 457 32.25 26.36 12.15
C MET A 457 32.91 25.39 11.16
N ILE A 458 34.23 25.47 10.98
CA ILE A 458 35.00 24.65 10.04
C ILE A 458 35.62 23.44 10.77
N GLY A 459 35.77 22.32 10.06
CA GLY A 459 36.54 21.14 10.47
C GLY A 459 35.90 20.26 11.55
N GLY A 460 34.61 20.44 11.83
CA GLY A 460 33.87 19.60 12.79
C GLY A 460 32.93 18.60 12.13
N HIS A 461 31.68 18.56 12.58
CA HIS A 461 30.65 17.65 12.09
C HIS A 461 29.47 18.45 11.53
N ASN A 462 29.19 18.22 10.25
CA ASN A 462 28.06 18.79 9.54
C ASN A 462 27.12 17.67 9.10
N SER A 463 25.85 17.79 9.44
CA SER A 463 24.85 16.77 9.15
C SER A 463 23.45 17.34 8.96
N ILE A 464 22.64 16.62 8.19
CA ILE A 464 21.21 16.83 8.03
C ILE A 464 20.51 15.56 8.52
N GLY A 465 19.54 15.70 9.40
CA GLY A 465 18.83 14.58 10.02
C GLY A 465 19.56 13.92 11.20
N ILE A 466 20.77 14.38 11.57
CA ILE A 466 21.55 13.84 12.69
C ILE A 466 21.96 15.00 13.61
N GLU A 467 21.71 14.84 14.91
CA GLU A 467 22.19 15.69 15.99
C GLU A 467 22.71 14.77 17.11
N PRO A 468 23.93 15.00 17.64
CA PRO A 468 24.42 14.25 18.78
C PRO A 468 23.43 14.29 19.95
N LEU A 469 23.17 13.13 20.56
CA LEU A 469 22.26 12.97 21.72
C LEU A 469 20.77 13.18 21.44
N ALA A 470 20.37 13.35 20.18
CA ALA A 470 18.98 13.31 19.75
C ALA A 470 18.71 12.09 18.87
N ASP A 471 17.44 11.72 18.73
CA ASP A 471 17.03 10.76 17.72
C ASP A 471 17.23 11.35 16.32
N GLY A 472 17.78 10.53 15.41
CA GLY A 472 17.87 10.87 14.00
C GLY A 472 16.50 11.09 13.37
N LEU A 473 16.48 11.73 12.20
CA LEU A 473 15.25 12.00 11.48
C LEU A 473 14.54 10.69 11.10
N LYS A 474 13.26 10.61 11.47
CA LYS A 474 12.35 9.51 11.13
C LYS A 474 11.31 10.03 10.16
N GLY A 475 11.49 9.71 8.89
CA GLY A 475 10.61 10.19 7.82
C GLY A 475 11.32 10.37 6.49
N LYS A 476 10.84 11.34 5.71
CA LYS A 476 11.30 11.66 4.36
C LYS A 476 11.79 13.10 4.29
N LEU A 477 12.85 13.31 3.51
CA LEU A 477 13.40 14.62 3.17
C LEU A 477 13.45 14.80 1.66
N TRP A 478 13.23 16.05 1.22
CA TRP A 478 13.35 16.45 -0.17
C TRP A 478 14.26 17.68 -0.30
N SER A 479 15.15 17.62 -1.29
CA SER A 479 16.05 18.71 -1.70
C SER A 479 16.74 19.47 -0.54
N PRO A 480 17.46 18.78 0.37
CA PRO A 480 18.23 19.45 1.40
C PRO A 480 19.27 20.40 0.82
N THR A 481 19.11 21.67 1.17
CA THR A 481 19.85 22.78 0.58
C THR A 481 20.31 23.75 1.65
N LEU A 482 21.58 24.14 1.57
CA LEU A 482 22.14 25.20 2.40
C LEU A 482 22.59 26.36 1.53
N PHE A 483 22.17 27.55 1.92
CA PHE A 483 22.61 28.81 1.36
C PHE A 483 23.54 29.50 2.35
N GLY A 484 24.70 29.96 1.87
CA GLY A 484 25.73 30.66 2.65
C GLY A 484 25.38 32.12 2.94
N VAL A 485 24.13 32.52 2.73
CA VAL A 485 23.58 33.85 2.94
C VAL A 485 22.17 33.76 3.53
N ALA A 486 21.73 34.80 4.23
CA ALA A 486 20.34 34.91 4.66
C ALA A 486 19.45 35.38 3.50
N LEU A 487 18.55 34.51 3.05
CA LEU A 487 17.56 34.80 2.00
C LEU A 487 16.50 35.80 2.47
N SER A 488 16.00 36.60 1.53
CA SER A 488 14.83 37.45 1.71
C SER A 488 13.52 36.65 1.64
N GLU A 489 12.45 37.21 2.18
CA GLU A 489 11.11 36.59 2.14
C GLU A 489 10.66 36.28 0.70
N ALA A 490 10.90 37.19 -0.26
CA ALA A 490 10.57 36.97 -1.67
C ALA A 490 11.42 35.87 -2.33
N GLU A 491 12.63 35.61 -1.83
CA GLU A 491 13.43 34.46 -2.28
C GLU A 491 12.89 33.16 -1.69
N VAL A 492 12.56 33.14 -0.39
CA VAL A 492 11.98 31.95 0.25
C VAL A 492 10.62 31.58 -0.35
N GLN A 493 9.76 32.56 -0.67
CA GLN A 493 8.50 32.33 -1.37
C GLN A 493 8.70 31.66 -2.74
N ARG A 494 9.76 32.03 -3.47
CA ARG A 494 10.08 31.44 -4.78
C ARG A 494 10.64 30.03 -4.67
N LEU A 495 11.24 29.67 -3.53
CA LEU A 495 11.71 28.30 -3.27
C LEU A 495 10.57 27.32 -2.96
N HIS A 496 9.37 27.81 -2.66
CA HIS A 496 8.25 26.96 -2.31
C HIS A 496 7.67 26.25 -3.55
N TRP A 497 7.84 24.92 -3.59
CA TRP A 497 7.60 24.06 -4.76
C TRP A 497 6.14 23.99 -5.23
N LEU A 498 5.15 24.30 -4.38
CA LEU A 498 3.73 24.22 -4.74
C LEU A 498 3.28 25.36 -5.68
N THR A 499 4.15 26.31 -6.02
CA THR A 499 3.75 27.45 -6.83
C THR A 499 3.95 27.26 -8.34
N HIS A 500 5.00 26.60 -8.84
CA HIS A 500 5.15 26.28 -10.28
C HIS A 500 6.20 25.18 -10.51
N TRP A 501 5.86 24.13 -11.27
CA TRP A 501 6.77 23.02 -11.62
C TRP A 501 8.03 23.45 -12.40
N LYS A 502 7.98 24.60 -13.10
CA LYS A 502 9.12 25.16 -13.84
C LYS A 502 10.20 25.77 -12.93
N ASN A 503 9.89 26.03 -11.66
CA ASN A 503 10.76 26.73 -10.72
C ASN A 503 11.06 25.86 -9.48
N ASP A 504 11.23 24.54 -9.65
CA ASP A 504 11.66 23.69 -8.53
C ASP A 504 13.08 24.08 -8.07
N LEU A 505 13.48 23.66 -6.87
CA LEU A 505 14.82 23.96 -6.36
C LEU A 505 15.94 23.49 -7.31
N ASN A 506 15.67 22.47 -8.13
CA ASN A 506 16.60 21.96 -9.11
C ASN A 506 16.73 22.88 -10.32
N SER A 507 15.62 23.46 -10.82
CA SER A 507 15.68 24.46 -11.87
C SER A 507 16.30 25.74 -11.35
N VAL A 508 16.04 26.14 -10.10
CA VAL A 508 16.77 27.24 -9.44
C VAL A 508 18.27 26.91 -9.33
N ALA A 509 18.66 25.73 -8.87
CA ALA A 509 20.06 25.32 -8.81
C ALA A 509 20.72 25.26 -10.20
N ALA A 510 20.00 24.72 -11.20
CA ALA A 510 20.46 24.64 -12.59
C ALA A 510 20.59 26.03 -13.25
N GLU A 511 19.64 26.94 -13.01
CA GLU A 511 19.73 28.34 -13.45
C GLU A 511 20.91 29.06 -12.77
N ASN A 512 21.21 28.74 -11.51
CA ASN A 512 22.38 29.26 -10.82
C ASN A 512 23.71 28.70 -11.36
N SER A 513 23.72 27.52 -11.97
CA SER A 513 24.95 26.92 -12.54
C SER A 513 25.55 27.75 -13.70
N GLY A 514 24.72 28.54 -14.38
CA GLY A 514 25.12 29.43 -15.49
C GLY A 514 25.45 30.86 -15.08
N LEU A 515 25.27 31.23 -13.80
CA LEU A 515 25.53 32.59 -13.31
C LEU A 515 26.98 32.76 -12.88
N THR A 516 27.56 33.91 -13.22
CA THR A 516 28.93 34.30 -12.80
C THR A 516 29.04 34.51 -11.29
N ASP A 517 27.93 34.83 -10.63
CA ASP A 517 27.82 34.99 -9.18
C ASP A 517 27.30 33.69 -8.53
N LYS A 518 28.19 32.70 -8.38
CA LYS A 518 27.94 31.38 -7.75
C LYS A 518 27.55 31.45 -6.25
N SER A 519 27.30 32.64 -5.70
CA SER A 519 27.61 33.00 -4.31
C SER A 519 26.60 32.63 -3.23
N LYS A 520 25.45 32.04 -3.58
CA LYS A 520 24.41 31.76 -2.57
C LYS A 520 24.40 30.33 -2.05
N PHE A 521 24.63 29.33 -2.88
CA PHE A 521 24.58 27.93 -2.45
C PHE A 521 25.90 27.52 -1.77
N CYS A 522 25.78 26.73 -0.71
CA CYS A 522 26.87 25.93 -0.17
C CYS A 522 26.83 24.52 -0.76
N PHE A 523 25.63 23.92 -0.73
CA PHE A 523 25.33 22.64 -1.36
C PHE A 523 23.82 22.55 -1.66
N CYS A 524 23.48 21.68 -2.60
CA CYS A 524 22.12 21.20 -2.83
C CYS A 524 22.20 19.70 -3.11
N TYR A 525 21.41 18.90 -2.41
CA TYR A 525 21.41 17.45 -2.58
C TYR A 525 20.10 16.95 -3.18
N ASP A 526 20.22 16.08 -4.18
CA ASP A 526 19.10 15.44 -4.85
C ASP A 526 19.26 13.92 -4.81
N ALA A 527 18.18 13.21 -4.47
CA ALA A 527 18.18 11.75 -4.37
C ALA A 527 18.52 11.05 -5.70
N ARG A 528 18.26 11.69 -6.85
CA ARG A 528 18.65 11.21 -8.20
C ARG A 528 20.17 11.21 -8.40
N SER A 529 20.87 12.07 -7.67
CA SER A 529 22.33 12.25 -7.78
C SER A 529 23.06 11.48 -6.68
N CYS A 530 22.55 10.31 -6.28
CA CYS A 530 23.16 9.45 -5.29
C CYS A 530 23.76 8.19 -5.90
N ASP A 531 24.98 7.84 -5.52
CA ASP A 531 25.53 6.49 -5.69
C ASP A 531 25.23 5.68 -4.42
N LEU A 532 24.22 4.80 -4.49
CA LEU A 532 23.80 3.97 -3.36
C LEU A 532 24.83 2.89 -2.99
N LYS A 533 25.72 2.49 -3.90
CA LYS A 533 26.77 1.50 -3.62
C LYS A 533 27.91 2.14 -2.84
N GLN A 534 28.31 3.35 -3.24
CA GLN A 534 29.32 4.13 -2.54
C GLN A 534 28.77 4.91 -1.35
N ARG A 535 27.44 4.99 -1.23
CA ARG A 535 26.70 5.83 -0.26
C ARG A 535 27.10 7.30 -0.36
N THR A 536 27.32 7.79 -1.57
CA THR A 536 27.68 9.19 -1.86
C THR A 536 26.48 9.91 -2.44
N CYS A 537 26.25 11.15 -2.00
CA CYS A 537 25.28 12.06 -2.58
C CYS A 537 26.03 13.22 -3.23
N TYR A 538 25.98 13.30 -4.56
CA TYR A 538 26.66 14.36 -5.30
C TYR A 538 25.90 15.69 -5.15
N ASP A 539 26.66 16.72 -4.81
CA ASP A 539 26.19 18.11 -4.79
C ASP A 539 25.80 18.57 -6.20
N VAL A 540 24.54 18.98 -6.36
CA VAL A 540 24.01 19.49 -7.63
C VAL A 540 24.09 21.02 -7.74
N SER A 541 24.58 21.71 -6.71
CA SER A 541 24.78 23.17 -6.75
C SER A 541 26.01 23.60 -7.56
N GLY A 542 26.93 22.66 -7.85
CA GLY A 542 28.16 22.94 -8.58
C GLY A 542 29.30 23.51 -7.72
N ASN A 543 29.25 23.32 -6.40
CA ASN A 543 30.30 23.73 -5.45
C ASN A 543 31.15 22.56 -4.95
N ASP A 544 30.97 21.37 -5.53
CA ASP A 544 31.72 20.15 -5.19
C ASP A 544 31.65 19.76 -3.70
N CYS A 545 30.55 20.10 -3.03
CA CYS A 545 30.33 19.79 -1.61
C CYS A 545 29.61 18.44 -1.45
N HIS A 546 30.17 17.37 -2.02
CA HIS A 546 29.51 16.05 -2.06
C HIS A 546 29.33 15.46 -0.65
N GLY A 547 28.12 15.03 -0.33
CA GLY A 547 27.77 14.41 0.95
C GLY A 547 27.86 12.88 0.92
N SER A 548 27.63 12.27 2.09
CA SER A 548 27.46 10.81 2.19
C SER A 548 26.19 10.44 2.95
N LEU A 549 25.62 9.28 2.60
CA LEU A 549 24.40 8.75 3.19
C LEU A 549 24.76 8.01 4.49
N GLY A 550 24.38 8.54 5.64
CA GLY A 550 24.55 7.89 6.95
C GLY A 550 23.76 6.58 7.07
N PRO A 551 24.11 5.68 8.00
CA PRO A 551 23.40 4.41 8.19
C PRO A 551 21.89 4.61 8.39
N GLY A 552 21.06 3.82 7.70
CA GLY A 552 19.59 3.98 7.78
C GLY A 552 19.02 5.06 6.86
N THR A 553 19.86 5.77 6.09
CA THR A 553 19.41 6.67 5.01
C THR A 553 19.39 5.94 3.68
N SER A 554 18.34 6.14 2.89
CA SER A 554 18.25 5.65 1.51
C SER A 554 17.71 6.75 0.60
N ALA A 555 18.07 6.70 -0.68
CA ALA A 555 17.58 7.64 -1.69
C ALA A 555 16.71 6.87 -2.68
N TYR A 556 15.52 7.41 -2.95
CA TYR A 556 14.53 6.81 -3.85
C TYR A 556 14.09 7.83 -4.90
N VAL A 557 13.85 7.33 -6.10
CA VAL A 557 13.23 8.08 -7.19
C VAL A 557 11.90 7.40 -7.50
N THR A 558 10.80 8.04 -7.11
CA THR A 558 9.45 7.56 -7.37
C THR A 558 8.94 8.09 -8.71
N GLN A 559 7.98 7.41 -9.29
CA GLN A 559 7.34 7.83 -10.53
C GLN A 559 5.87 8.19 -10.25
N SER A 560 5.44 9.36 -10.74
CA SER A 560 4.06 9.82 -10.59
C SER A 560 3.11 9.02 -11.47
N PHE A 561 1.82 9.06 -11.13
CA PHE A 561 0.78 8.50 -11.99
C PHE A 561 0.80 9.12 -13.39
N VAL A 562 0.97 10.45 -13.51
CA VAL A 562 1.06 11.16 -14.79
C VAL A 562 2.25 10.67 -15.62
N ASN A 563 3.45 10.61 -15.04
CA ASN A 563 4.63 10.12 -15.75
C ASN A 563 4.52 8.64 -16.14
N ALA A 564 3.87 7.81 -15.31
CA ALA A 564 3.59 6.42 -15.65
C ALA A 564 2.57 6.31 -16.79
N LEU A 565 1.55 7.17 -16.78
CA LEU A 565 0.51 7.27 -17.80
C LEU A 565 1.08 7.71 -19.15
N ASP A 566 1.96 8.70 -19.17
CA ASP A 566 2.63 9.15 -20.40
C ASP A 566 3.47 8.04 -21.04
N SER A 567 4.08 7.18 -20.23
CA SER A 567 4.87 6.05 -20.72
C SER A 567 4.06 4.99 -21.47
N VAL A 568 2.73 4.99 -21.33
CA VAL A 568 1.80 4.10 -22.02
C VAL A 568 0.93 4.81 -23.07
N GLY A 569 1.22 6.08 -23.38
CA GLY A 569 0.53 6.87 -24.40
C GLY A 569 -0.38 7.99 -23.88
N GLY A 570 -0.37 8.25 -22.57
CA GLY A 570 -1.07 9.37 -21.96
C GLY A 570 -2.56 9.11 -21.69
N CYS A 571 -3.25 10.11 -21.13
CA CYS A 571 -4.67 9.99 -20.75
C CYS A 571 -5.60 9.67 -21.94
N ALA A 572 -5.27 10.14 -23.15
CA ALA A 572 -6.08 9.90 -24.35
C ALA A 572 -6.24 8.41 -24.70
N CYS A 573 -5.29 7.55 -24.32
CA CYS A 573 -5.40 6.10 -24.51
C CYS A 573 -6.60 5.49 -23.77
N PHE A 574 -7.10 6.13 -22.71
CA PHE A 574 -8.27 5.65 -21.98
C PHE A 574 -9.58 5.81 -22.78
N LEU A 575 -9.60 6.61 -23.84
CA LEU A 575 -10.74 6.66 -24.78
C LEU A 575 -10.95 5.33 -25.52
N LEU A 576 -9.93 4.47 -25.59
CA LEU A 576 -10.07 3.12 -26.15
C LEU A 576 -11.09 2.27 -25.38
N LEU A 577 -11.35 2.59 -24.11
CA LEU A 577 -12.41 1.93 -23.32
C LEU A 577 -13.82 2.15 -23.91
N LEU A 578 -14.01 3.20 -24.73
CA LEU A 578 -15.27 3.44 -25.43
C LEU A 578 -15.44 2.56 -26.67
N LEU A 579 -14.36 2.03 -27.25
CA LEU A 579 -14.44 1.13 -28.40
C LEU A 579 -15.05 -0.22 -28.00
N ASP A 580 -14.87 -0.61 -26.74
CA ASP A 580 -15.48 -1.81 -26.15
C ASP A 580 -17.02 -1.73 -26.09
N GLN A 581 -17.60 -0.55 -26.33
CA GLN A 581 -19.06 -0.34 -26.38
C GLN A 581 -19.66 -0.56 -27.77
N ILE A 582 -18.84 -0.81 -28.79
CA ILE A 582 -19.30 -0.97 -30.17
C ILE A 582 -19.93 -2.38 -30.30
N PRO A 583 -21.22 -2.50 -30.66
CA PRO A 583 -21.91 -3.80 -30.72
C PRO A 583 -21.22 -4.82 -31.64
N GLU A 584 -20.61 -4.35 -32.73
CA GLU A 584 -19.86 -5.17 -33.69
C GLU A 584 -18.56 -5.76 -33.12
N MET A 585 -18.11 -5.25 -31.97
CA MET A 585 -16.92 -5.69 -31.24
C MET A 585 -17.26 -6.56 -30.02
N ALA A 586 -18.55 -6.84 -29.76
CA ALA A 586 -19.01 -7.57 -28.57
C ALA A 586 -18.44 -8.99 -28.42
N ASP A 587 -18.06 -9.65 -29.52
CA ASP A 587 -17.40 -10.96 -29.48
C ASP A 587 -15.94 -10.92 -28.98
N PHE A 588 -15.34 -9.72 -28.93
CA PHE A 588 -13.95 -9.48 -28.55
C PHE A 588 -13.79 -8.68 -27.24
N HIS A 589 -14.89 -8.10 -26.71
CA HIS A 589 -14.87 -7.10 -25.63
C HIS A 589 -15.95 -7.37 -24.56
N PRO A 590 -15.83 -6.82 -23.34
CA PRO A 590 -16.39 -7.41 -22.12
C PRO A 590 -17.90 -7.20 -21.91
N THR A 591 -18.45 -7.97 -20.97
CA THR A 591 -19.88 -8.16 -20.69
C THR A 591 -20.62 -6.98 -20.02
N HIS A 592 -19.96 -5.84 -19.74
CA HIS A 592 -20.54 -4.73 -18.97
C HIS A 592 -20.26 -3.37 -19.60
N GLU A 593 -21.29 -2.81 -20.23
CA GLU A 593 -21.27 -1.49 -20.87
C GLU A 593 -20.98 -0.34 -19.88
N PHE A 594 -20.45 0.76 -20.40
CA PHE A 594 -20.25 2.00 -19.67
C PHE A 594 -21.59 2.76 -19.59
N GLY A 595 -22.02 3.10 -18.38
CA GLY A 595 -23.15 4.01 -18.20
C GLY A 595 -22.79 5.44 -18.64
N MET A 596 -23.79 6.29 -18.88
CA MET A 596 -23.54 7.71 -19.24
C MET A 596 -22.72 8.45 -18.17
N ASP A 597 -22.90 8.11 -16.90
CA ASP A 597 -22.11 8.70 -15.80
C ASP A 597 -20.64 8.26 -15.88
N ASP A 598 -20.36 6.98 -16.16
CA ASP A 598 -19.00 6.47 -16.35
C ASP A 598 -18.32 7.15 -17.55
N ILE A 599 -19.05 7.37 -18.65
CA ILE A 599 -18.55 8.06 -19.85
C ILE A 599 -18.22 9.52 -19.50
N SER A 600 -19.10 10.20 -18.76
CA SER A 600 -18.86 11.57 -18.30
C SER A 600 -17.61 11.66 -17.44
N ASP A 601 -17.44 10.75 -16.48
CA ASP A 601 -16.27 10.71 -15.60
C ASP A 601 -14.99 10.36 -16.36
N LEU A 602 -15.04 9.45 -17.33
CA LEU A 602 -13.94 9.14 -18.24
C LEU A 602 -13.50 10.36 -19.05
N LEU A 603 -14.45 11.08 -19.65
CA LEU A 603 -14.16 12.30 -20.41
C LEU A 603 -13.62 13.41 -19.49
N ALA A 604 -14.10 13.51 -18.26
CA ALA A 604 -13.59 14.45 -17.28
C ALA A 604 -12.13 14.12 -16.87
N PHE A 605 -11.80 12.84 -16.71
CA PHE A 605 -10.43 12.36 -16.47
C PHE A 605 -9.50 12.72 -17.64
N VAL A 606 -9.89 12.37 -18.88
CA VAL A 606 -9.10 12.69 -20.08
C VAL A 606 -8.95 14.20 -20.24
N GLY A 607 -10.03 14.95 -20.03
CA GLY A 607 -10.02 16.41 -20.07
C GLY A 607 -9.12 17.05 -19.02
N ALA A 608 -9.02 16.48 -17.82
CA ALA A 608 -8.09 16.93 -16.79
C ALA A 608 -6.64 16.73 -17.26
N GLY A 609 -6.29 15.55 -17.79
CA GLY A 609 -4.94 15.27 -18.27
C GLY A 609 -4.49 16.14 -19.44
N LEU A 610 -5.39 16.47 -20.37
CA LEU A 610 -5.07 17.32 -21.52
C LEU A 610 -4.90 18.80 -21.17
N ARG A 611 -5.36 19.28 -20.01
CA ARG A 611 -5.17 20.68 -19.59
C ARG A 611 -3.74 20.97 -19.11
N PHE A 612 -2.93 19.94 -18.89
CA PHE A 612 -1.56 20.04 -18.40
C PHE A 612 -0.48 19.87 -19.50
N ILE A 613 -0.91 19.59 -20.74
CA ILE A 613 -0.07 19.64 -21.97
C ILE A 613 -0.18 21.04 -22.56
#